data_AF-A0A1Q9YLJ7-F1
#
_entry.id   AF-A0A1Q9YLJ7-F1
#
_cell.length_a   1.000
_cell.length_b   1.000
_cell.length_c   1.000
_cell.angle_alpha   90.00
_cell.angle_beta   90.00
_cell.angle_gamma   90.00
#
_symmetry.space_group_name_H-M   'P 1'
#
loop_
_entity.id
_entity.type
_entity.pdbx_description
1 polymer ?
#
loop_
_entity_poly.entity_id
_entity_poly.type
_entity_poly.pdbx_seq_one_letter_code
_entity_poly.pdbx_strand_id
1 'polypeptide(L)'
;MQRNRLKPLAYLALSALLLTGCSRLTPQQDTKQEEELRQETKTYTVKENPSYFAPANPTKYIAATYDALSASLSRDEADQAKAAATYFLADFFTLSNKEEEGDVGGMDMIPSASADAFREYAKYYYYHVLPVIRSKQGPGALPEVTNVELTSQKQEEVTYMDQTYPGYSWTVALTYADSPDSSEFKTSAKCTIIRMDDVHYVDQADVTGAREAGEPASVWRVVAVTDQ
;
A
#
# COMPACT_ATOMS: atom_id res chain seq x y z
N MET A 1 44.21 -83.03 -32.67
CA MET A 1 43.09 -83.99 -32.56
C MET A 1 42.69 -84.00 -31.09
N GLN A 2 41.47 -83.78 -30.59
CA GLN A 2 40.09 -83.55 -31.09
C GLN A 2 39.49 -82.43 -30.18
N ARG A 3 38.75 -81.40 -30.65
CA ARG A 3 37.28 -81.34 -30.94
C ARG A 3 36.42 -81.96 -29.83
N ASN A 4 35.32 -81.43 -29.29
CA ASN A 4 34.37 -80.32 -29.53
C ASN A 4 33.48 -80.29 -28.25
N ARG A 5 32.75 -79.23 -27.84
CA ARG A 5 31.46 -78.73 -28.39
C ARG A 5 31.14 -77.34 -27.76
N LEU A 6 30.95 -76.27 -28.56
CA LEU A 6 29.68 -75.56 -28.90
C LEU A 6 28.87 -75.02 -27.68
N LYS A 7 28.88 -73.71 -27.31
CA LYS A 7 28.22 -72.47 -27.86
C LYS A 7 26.67 -72.44 -27.66
N PRO A 8 25.94 -71.28 -27.50
CA PRO A 8 26.29 -69.85 -27.71
C PRO A 8 25.60 -68.77 -26.79
N LEU A 9 25.81 -67.48 -27.12
CA LEU A 9 25.03 -66.23 -26.82
C LEU A 9 25.08 -65.67 -25.37
N ALA A 10 25.24 -64.37 -25.09
CA ALA A 10 24.90 -63.17 -25.85
C ALA A 10 25.88 -62.00 -25.63
N TYR A 11 25.86 -61.10 -26.62
CA TYR A 11 26.64 -59.87 -26.79
C TYR A 11 26.11 -58.67 -25.95
N LEU A 12 26.90 -57.59 -26.00
CA LEU A 12 26.58 -56.16 -25.75
C LEU A 12 26.58 -55.70 -24.29
N ALA A 13 27.16 -54.56 -23.91
CA ALA A 13 27.95 -53.55 -24.62
C ALA A 13 28.72 -52.73 -23.57
N LEU A 14 29.83 -52.16 -24.02
CA LEU A 14 30.69 -51.21 -23.31
C LEU A 14 29.94 -49.88 -23.08
N SER A 15 29.89 -49.39 -21.84
CA SER A 15 29.75 -47.95 -21.59
C SER A 15 30.38 -47.55 -20.25
N ALA A 16 31.62 -47.07 -20.32
CA ALA A 16 32.15 -46.15 -19.32
C ALA A 16 31.59 -44.76 -19.64
N LEU A 17 30.79 -44.17 -18.74
CA LEU A 17 30.41 -42.76 -18.80
C LEU A 17 30.22 -42.23 -17.36
N LEU A 18 31.29 -41.59 -16.90
CA LEU A 18 31.38 -40.37 -16.10
C LEU A 18 30.24 -40.03 -15.12
N LEU A 19 30.64 -39.94 -13.84
CA LEU A 19 29.99 -39.14 -12.81
C LEU A 19 29.84 -37.68 -13.28
N THR A 20 28.68 -37.34 -13.83
CA THR A 20 28.20 -35.96 -13.94
C THR A 20 26.77 -35.91 -13.42
N GLY A 21 26.63 -36.00 -12.11
CA GLY A 21 25.48 -35.46 -11.40
C GLY A 21 25.58 -33.94 -11.40
N CYS A 22 25.34 -33.31 -12.56
CA CYS A 22 25.16 -31.86 -12.64
C CYS A 22 23.82 -31.53 -12.00
N SER A 23 23.85 -31.10 -10.75
CA SER A 23 22.78 -30.34 -10.11
C SER A 23 22.44 -29.15 -11.00
N ARG A 24 21.35 -29.23 -11.76
CA ARG A 24 20.71 -28.03 -12.33
C ARG A 24 19.93 -27.36 -11.20
N LEU A 25 20.66 -26.67 -10.33
CA LEU A 25 20.13 -25.52 -9.60
C LEU A 25 20.05 -24.41 -10.65
N THR A 26 18.86 -24.00 -11.05
CA THR A 26 18.61 -22.79 -11.84
C THR A 26 18.79 -21.59 -10.90
N PRO A 27 19.91 -20.84 -10.94
CA PRO A 27 20.14 -19.70 -10.05
C PRO A 27 19.45 -18.42 -10.58
N GLN A 28 18.87 -18.47 -11.78
CA GLN A 28 18.52 -17.26 -12.53
C GLN A 28 17.13 -16.69 -12.19
N GLN A 29 16.20 -17.50 -11.65
CA GLN A 29 14.90 -16.99 -11.19
C GLN A 29 14.99 -16.40 -9.78
N ASP A 30 15.68 -17.09 -8.86
CA ASP A 30 15.84 -16.63 -7.47
C ASP A 30 16.58 -15.30 -7.40
N THR A 31 17.65 -15.11 -8.19
CA THR A 31 18.40 -13.83 -8.20
C THR A 31 17.59 -12.68 -8.80
N LYS A 32 16.79 -12.91 -9.85
CA LYS A 32 15.97 -11.85 -10.45
C LYS A 32 14.85 -11.40 -9.52
N GLN A 33 14.21 -12.35 -8.83
CA GLN A 33 13.17 -12.05 -7.87
C GLN A 33 13.74 -11.30 -6.64
N GLU A 34 14.92 -11.70 -6.15
CA GLU A 34 15.57 -11.00 -5.05
C GLU A 34 16.03 -9.58 -5.46
N GLU A 35 16.48 -9.38 -6.71
CA GLU A 35 16.77 -8.04 -7.25
C GLU A 35 15.51 -7.17 -7.35
N GLU A 36 14.37 -7.72 -7.81
CA GLU A 36 13.09 -7.00 -7.91
C GLU A 36 12.58 -6.57 -6.52
N LEU A 37 12.69 -7.42 -5.50
CA LEU A 37 12.27 -7.09 -4.13
C LEU A 37 13.14 -5.99 -3.49
N ARG A 38 14.37 -5.83 -3.95
CA ARG A 38 15.28 -4.78 -3.47
C ARG A 38 15.13 -3.45 -4.22
N GLN A 39 14.37 -3.41 -5.31
CA GLN A 39 14.14 -2.16 -6.03
C GLN A 39 13.21 -1.25 -5.24
N GLU A 40 13.62 0.02 -5.15
CA GLU A 40 12.77 1.07 -4.58
C GLU A 40 11.50 1.24 -5.40
N THR A 41 10.41 1.54 -4.70
CA THR A 41 9.12 1.77 -5.32
C THR A 41 9.17 2.97 -6.25
N LYS A 42 8.61 2.81 -7.44
CA LYS A 42 8.55 3.90 -8.41
C LYS A 42 7.55 4.97 -7.94
N THR A 43 8.04 6.21 -7.83
CA THR A 43 7.24 7.36 -7.41
C THR A 43 6.82 8.23 -8.60
N TYR A 44 5.79 9.03 -8.38
CA TYR A 44 5.16 9.90 -9.37
C TYR A 44 5.01 11.32 -8.81
N THR A 45 4.73 12.28 -9.69
CA THR A 45 4.41 13.66 -9.31
C THR A 45 2.93 13.92 -9.53
N VAL A 46 2.34 14.72 -8.66
CA VAL A 46 0.96 15.20 -8.79
C VAL A 46 0.91 16.71 -8.89
N LYS A 47 -0.21 17.25 -9.38
CA LYS A 47 -0.45 18.69 -9.34
C LYS A 47 -1.15 19.05 -8.04
N GLU A 48 -0.59 20.02 -7.31
CA GLU A 48 -1.22 20.55 -6.09
C GLU A 48 -2.65 21.07 -6.35
N ASN A 49 -3.49 20.95 -5.33
CA ASN A 49 -4.84 21.49 -5.30
C ASN A 49 -5.02 22.38 -4.05
N PRO A 50 -6.04 23.25 -4.02
CA PRO A 50 -6.19 24.25 -2.95
C PRO A 50 -6.76 23.70 -1.63
N SER A 51 -7.15 22.43 -1.55
CA SER A 51 -7.89 21.87 -0.41
C SER A 51 -7.19 20.72 0.29
N TYR A 52 -6.24 20.05 -0.36
CA TYR A 52 -5.51 18.92 0.19
C TYR A 52 -4.03 18.96 -0.18
N PHE A 53 -3.15 18.68 0.77
CA PHE A 53 -1.72 18.58 0.54
C PHE A 53 -1.37 17.40 -0.36
N ALA A 54 -0.46 17.64 -1.30
CA ALA A 54 0.06 16.59 -2.15
C ALA A 54 0.80 15.52 -1.30
N PRO A 55 0.59 14.22 -1.59
CA PRO A 55 1.31 13.13 -0.93
C PRO A 55 2.80 13.19 -1.23
N ALA A 56 3.61 12.74 -0.28
CA ALA A 56 5.03 12.51 -0.51
C ALA A 56 5.22 11.20 -1.31
N ASN A 57 6.10 11.21 -2.30
CA ASN A 57 6.53 10.00 -3.03
C ASN A 57 5.38 9.08 -3.50
N PRO A 58 4.29 9.59 -4.12
CA PRO A 58 3.13 8.75 -4.40
C PRO A 58 3.45 7.64 -5.40
N THR A 59 2.90 6.45 -5.18
CA THR A 59 2.85 5.40 -6.21
C THR A 59 1.92 5.84 -7.34
N LYS A 60 1.88 5.06 -8.44
CA LYS A 60 1.00 5.37 -9.56
C LYS A 60 -0.46 5.48 -9.13
N TYR A 61 -0.90 4.56 -8.27
CA TYR A 61 -2.29 4.52 -7.82
C TYR A 61 -2.61 5.68 -6.88
N ILE A 62 -1.73 5.99 -5.92
CA ILE A 62 -1.88 7.15 -5.03
C ILE A 62 -1.94 8.45 -5.83
N ALA A 63 -1.07 8.62 -6.83
CA ALA A 63 -1.09 9.80 -7.69
C ALA A 63 -2.42 9.94 -8.43
N ALA A 64 -2.92 8.84 -8.99
CA ALA A 64 -4.19 8.83 -9.71
C ALA A 64 -5.40 9.14 -8.79
N THR A 65 -5.42 8.62 -7.56
CA THR A 65 -6.51 8.90 -6.61
C THR A 65 -6.45 10.32 -6.07
N TYR A 66 -5.26 10.90 -5.85
CA TYR A 66 -5.10 12.30 -5.49
C TYR A 66 -5.53 13.24 -6.64
N ASP A 67 -5.18 12.94 -7.88
CA ASP A 67 -5.64 13.71 -9.05
C ASP A 67 -7.18 13.62 -9.19
N ALA A 68 -7.76 12.45 -8.91
CA ALA A 68 -9.22 12.28 -8.90
C ALA A 68 -9.89 13.08 -7.77
N LEU A 69 -9.30 13.12 -6.56
CA LEU A 69 -9.73 13.99 -5.47
C LEU A 69 -9.69 15.47 -5.90
N SER A 70 -8.58 15.90 -6.50
CA SER A 70 -8.42 17.26 -7.02
C SER A 70 -9.49 17.63 -8.05
N ALA A 71 -9.79 16.70 -8.97
CA ALA A 71 -10.84 16.89 -9.99
C ALA A 71 -12.28 16.80 -9.43
N SER A 72 -12.45 16.24 -8.23
CA SER A 72 -13.76 16.12 -7.58
C SER A 72 -14.21 17.40 -6.88
N LEU A 73 -13.28 18.32 -6.55
CA LEU A 73 -13.56 19.53 -5.75
C LEU A 73 -14.64 20.45 -6.35
N SER A 74 -14.91 20.33 -7.65
CA SER A 74 -15.97 21.08 -8.35
C SER A 74 -17.26 20.27 -8.59
N ARG A 75 -17.38 19.07 -8.03
CA ARG A 75 -18.52 18.15 -8.19
C ARG A 75 -19.40 18.16 -6.95
N ASP A 76 -20.42 17.30 -6.93
CA ASP A 76 -21.27 17.15 -5.74
C ASP A 76 -20.51 16.54 -4.56
N GLU A 77 -21.13 16.67 -3.39
CA GLU A 77 -20.56 16.29 -2.10
C GLU A 77 -20.27 14.79 -1.97
N ALA A 78 -21.10 13.94 -2.56
CA ALA A 78 -20.91 12.50 -2.49
C ALA A 78 -19.71 12.06 -3.33
N ASP A 79 -19.54 12.64 -4.51
CA ASP A 79 -18.36 12.43 -5.36
C ASP A 79 -17.07 12.88 -4.67
N GLN A 80 -17.09 14.05 -4.01
CA GLN A 80 -15.96 14.56 -3.24
C GLN A 80 -15.60 13.63 -2.08
N ALA A 81 -16.59 13.25 -1.27
CA ALA A 81 -16.39 12.37 -0.11
C ALA A 81 -15.83 11.00 -0.54
N LYS A 82 -16.35 10.45 -1.64
CA LYS A 82 -15.86 9.17 -2.19
C LYS A 82 -14.41 9.28 -2.67
N ALA A 83 -14.06 10.35 -3.38
CA ALA A 83 -12.69 10.56 -3.85
C ALA A 83 -11.71 10.77 -2.70
N ALA A 84 -12.13 11.53 -1.67
CA ALA A 84 -11.37 11.76 -0.45
C ALA A 84 -11.08 10.45 0.30
N ALA A 85 -12.11 9.63 0.53
CA ALA A 85 -11.94 8.32 1.16
C ALA A 85 -11.05 7.38 0.33
N THR A 86 -11.21 7.36 -0.99
CA THR A 86 -10.41 6.52 -1.90
C THR A 86 -8.94 6.90 -1.84
N TYR A 87 -8.62 8.20 -1.89
CA TYR A 87 -7.25 8.70 -1.76
C TYR A 87 -6.63 8.33 -0.42
N PHE A 88 -7.33 8.60 0.69
CA PHE A 88 -6.87 8.25 2.03
C PHE A 88 -6.52 6.75 2.13
N LEU A 89 -7.43 5.87 1.72
CA LEU A 89 -7.25 4.43 1.81
C LEU A 89 -6.09 3.95 0.92
N ALA A 90 -5.93 4.54 -0.26
CA ALA A 90 -4.81 4.21 -1.15
C ALA A 90 -3.45 4.56 -0.52
N ASP A 91 -3.32 5.75 0.06
CA ASP A 91 -2.06 6.21 0.63
C ASP A 91 -1.76 5.57 2.00
N PHE A 92 -2.77 5.46 2.86
CA PHE A 92 -2.61 4.91 4.21
C PHE A 92 -2.21 3.43 4.20
N PHE A 93 -2.80 2.61 3.32
CA PHE A 93 -2.53 1.17 3.24
C PHE A 93 -1.34 0.81 2.33
N THR A 94 -0.71 1.79 1.68
CA THR A 94 0.50 1.57 0.87
C THR A 94 1.73 1.87 1.71
N LEU A 95 2.51 0.84 2.01
CA LEU A 95 3.77 0.94 2.75
C LEU A 95 4.99 0.92 1.81
N SER A 96 4.84 0.44 0.58
CA SER A 96 5.96 0.29 -0.36
C SER A 96 6.68 1.59 -0.71
N ASN A 97 6.03 2.74 -0.56
CA ASN A 97 6.61 4.07 -0.82
C ASN A 97 7.03 4.83 0.45
N LYS A 98 7.15 4.14 1.59
CA LYS A 98 7.44 4.73 2.90
C LYS A 98 8.85 4.33 3.36
N GLU A 99 9.60 5.25 3.96
CA GLU A 99 10.99 5.00 4.37
C GLU A 99 11.08 4.48 5.81
N GLU A 100 10.24 5.03 6.68
CA GLU A 100 10.15 4.70 8.10
C GLU A 100 8.70 4.64 8.62
N GLU A 101 8.49 4.04 9.79
CA GLU A 101 7.14 3.87 10.34
C GLU A 101 6.44 5.18 10.73
N GLY A 102 7.19 6.29 10.77
CA GLY A 102 6.67 7.64 10.98
C GLY A 102 6.04 8.27 9.74
N ASP A 103 6.34 7.75 8.55
CA ASP A 103 5.85 8.25 7.25
C ASP A 103 4.39 7.83 6.99
N VAL A 104 3.49 8.15 7.92
CA VAL A 104 2.09 7.74 7.82
C VAL A 104 1.41 8.43 6.63
N GLY A 105 0.87 7.63 5.70
CA GLY A 105 0.16 8.11 4.52
C GLY A 105 -1.22 8.69 4.84
N GLY A 106 -1.68 9.63 4.02
CA GLY A 106 -3.04 10.18 4.09
C GLY A 106 -3.31 11.06 5.32
N MET A 107 -2.29 11.52 6.03
CA MET A 107 -2.43 12.34 7.25
C MET A 107 -3.25 13.61 7.05
N ASP A 108 -3.20 14.21 5.86
CA ASP A 108 -4.02 15.38 5.54
C ASP A 108 -5.52 15.04 5.48
N MET A 109 -5.91 13.77 5.39
CA MET A 109 -7.31 13.36 5.43
C MET A 109 -7.82 13.12 6.85
N ILE A 110 -6.97 13.22 7.87
CA ILE A 110 -7.34 13.04 9.27
C ILE A 110 -7.69 14.40 9.87
N PRO A 111 -8.75 14.50 10.71
CA PRO A 111 -9.03 15.76 11.40
C PRO A 111 -7.80 16.26 12.15
N SER A 112 -7.45 17.53 11.99
CA SER A 112 -6.21 18.10 12.55
C SER A 112 -6.10 17.88 14.07
N ALA A 113 -7.22 17.99 14.79
CA ALA A 113 -7.32 17.77 16.23
C ALA A 113 -7.01 16.33 16.69
N SER A 114 -7.04 15.34 15.79
CA SER A 114 -6.75 13.93 16.09
C SER A 114 -5.55 13.37 15.32
N ALA A 115 -4.91 14.18 14.47
CA ALA A 115 -3.82 13.73 13.61
C ALA A 115 -2.64 13.14 14.40
N ASP A 116 -2.17 13.79 15.46
CA ASP A 116 -1.05 13.25 16.26
C ASP A 116 -1.38 11.90 16.89
N ALA A 117 -2.58 11.77 17.48
CA ALA A 117 -3.04 10.52 18.07
C ALA A 117 -3.21 9.41 17.01
N PHE A 118 -3.74 9.76 15.83
CA PHE A 118 -3.86 8.85 14.71
C PHE A 118 -2.50 8.37 14.21
N ARG A 119 -1.53 9.28 14.05
CA ARG A 119 -0.16 8.93 13.62
C ARG A 119 0.47 7.94 14.60
N GLU A 120 0.40 8.22 15.90
CA GLU A 120 1.01 7.35 16.91
C GLU A 120 0.34 5.96 16.89
N TYR A 121 -0.98 5.91 16.74
CA TYR A 121 -1.71 4.67 16.55
C TYR A 121 -1.27 3.92 15.28
N ALA A 122 -1.24 4.60 14.13
CA ALA A 122 -0.84 4.01 12.85
C ALA A 122 0.59 3.45 12.92
N LYS A 123 1.52 4.21 13.50
CA LYS A 123 2.90 3.81 13.74
C LYS A 123 2.99 2.50 14.49
N TYR A 124 2.34 2.38 15.65
CA TYR A 124 2.46 1.17 16.47
C TYR A 124 1.67 -0.02 15.98
N TYR A 125 0.49 0.20 15.40
CA TYR A 125 -0.44 -0.91 15.13
C TYR A 125 -0.43 -1.38 13.68
N TYR A 126 0.00 -0.54 12.73
CA TYR A 126 0.01 -0.90 11.32
C TYR A 126 1.38 -0.73 10.66
N TYR A 127 2.04 0.41 10.84
CA TYR A 127 3.32 0.72 10.19
C TYR A 127 4.53 0.06 10.88
N HIS A 128 4.40 -0.45 12.10
CA HIS A 128 5.51 -1.05 12.88
C HIS A 128 6.23 -2.22 12.19
N VAL A 129 5.58 -2.89 11.22
CA VAL A 129 6.17 -4.00 10.47
C VAL A 129 7.14 -3.53 9.39
N LEU A 130 7.04 -2.26 8.96
CA LEU A 130 7.79 -1.71 7.84
C LEU A 130 9.30 -1.90 7.96
N PRO A 131 9.97 -1.54 9.08
CA PRO A 131 11.43 -1.69 9.19
C PRO A 131 11.87 -3.15 9.12
N VAL A 132 11.05 -4.07 9.63
CA VAL A 132 11.34 -5.50 9.64
C VAL A 132 11.25 -6.09 8.24
N ILE A 133 10.18 -5.81 7.50
CA ILE A 133 10.00 -6.29 6.13
C ILE A 133 11.08 -5.69 5.23
N ARG A 134 11.27 -4.36 5.30
CA ARG A 134 12.23 -3.65 4.45
C ARG A 134 13.67 -4.15 4.64
N SER A 135 14.09 -4.40 5.88
CA SER A 135 15.45 -4.90 6.16
C SER A 135 15.67 -6.36 5.78
N LYS A 136 14.64 -7.21 5.91
CA LYS A 136 14.78 -8.66 5.65
C LYS A 136 14.52 -9.04 4.19
N GLN A 137 13.56 -8.40 3.55
CA GLN A 137 13.05 -8.79 2.24
C GLN A 137 13.23 -7.69 1.18
N GLY A 138 13.35 -6.44 1.59
CA GLY A 138 13.46 -5.29 0.71
C GLY A 138 12.13 -4.52 0.57
N PRO A 139 12.18 -3.30 0.02
CA PRO A 139 11.00 -2.43 -0.14
C PRO A 139 9.92 -3.04 -1.06
N GLY A 140 10.29 -3.82 -2.07
CA GLY A 140 9.33 -4.48 -2.97
C GLY A 140 8.51 -5.59 -2.31
N ALA A 141 8.81 -5.97 -1.07
CA ALA A 141 7.99 -6.89 -0.28
C ALA A 141 6.87 -6.18 0.51
N LEU A 142 6.92 -4.85 0.62
CA LEU A 142 5.91 -4.07 1.32
C LEU A 142 4.64 -3.94 0.46
N PRO A 143 3.46 -3.83 1.08
CA PRO A 143 2.20 -3.74 0.36
C PRO A 143 2.11 -2.43 -0.45
N GLU A 144 1.67 -2.58 -1.70
CA GLU A 144 1.29 -1.48 -2.57
C GLU A 144 -0.18 -1.62 -2.96
N VAL A 145 -1.03 -0.66 -2.58
CA VAL A 145 -2.45 -0.68 -2.99
C VAL A 145 -2.55 -0.32 -4.47
N THR A 146 -3.22 -1.16 -5.24
CA THR A 146 -3.49 -0.96 -6.67
C THR A 146 -4.96 -0.68 -6.99
N ASN A 147 -5.86 -1.00 -6.05
CA ASN A 147 -7.27 -0.68 -6.15
C ASN A 147 -7.94 -0.55 -4.78
N VAL A 148 -8.83 0.43 -4.67
CA VAL A 148 -9.77 0.63 -3.56
C VAL A 148 -11.17 0.59 -4.16
N GLU A 149 -11.98 -0.36 -3.71
CA GLU A 149 -13.39 -0.44 -4.07
C GLU A 149 -14.27 -0.02 -2.89
N LEU A 150 -15.13 0.97 -3.13
CA LEU A 150 -16.10 1.47 -2.15
C LEU A 150 -17.51 1.04 -2.55
N THR A 151 -18.16 0.26 -1.69
CA THR A 151 -19.51 -0.27 -1.88
C THR A 151 -20.41 0.10 -0.69
N SER A 152 -21.71 -0.20 -0.79
CA SER A 152 -22.68 0.01 0.30
C SER A 152 -22.69 1.44 0.85
N GLN A 153 -22.62 2.43 -0.04
CA GLN A 153 -22.60 3.84 0.36
C GLN A 153 -23.82 4.18 1.23
N LYS A 154 -23.55 4.74 2.40
CA LYS A 154 -24.57 5.23 3.33
C LYS A 154 -24.28 6.69 3.67
N GLN A 155 -25.24 7.57 3.39
CA GLN A 155 -25.22 8.93 3.94
C GLN A 155 -25.74 8.89 5.38
N GLU A 156 -25.03 9.52 6.31
CA GLU A 156 -25.40 9.52 7.72
C GLU A 156 -24.85 10.75 8.46
N GLU A 157 -25.51 11.11 9.55
CA GLU A 157 -24.96 12.06 10.53
C GLU A 157 -24.02 11.30 11.47
N VAL A 158 -22.80 11.81 11.63
CA VAL A 158 -21.73 11.18 12.41
C VAL A 158 -21.35 12.09 13.56
N THR A 159 -21.33 11.55 14.78
CA THR A 159 -20.83 12.29 15.95
C THR A 159 -19.32 12.13 16.08
N TYR A 160 -18.62 13.25 16.12
CA TYR A 160 -17.17 13.35 16.34
C TYR A 160 -16.89 14.48 17.32
N MET A 161 -16.14 14.19 18.40
CA MET A 161 -15.82 15.13 19.50
C MET A 161 -17.03 15.95 19.98
N ASP A 162 -18.11 15.26 20.33
CA ASP A 162 -19.38 15.83 20.84
C ASP A 162 -20.14 16.75 19.86
N GLN A 163 -19.75 16.78 18.59
CA GLN A 163 -20.43 17.50 17.52
C GLN A 163 -20.92 16.55 16.43
N THR A 164 -22.01 16.90 15.77
CA THR A 164 -22.61 16.09 14.70
C THR A 164 -22.32 16.74 13.35
N TYR A 165 -21.88 15.90 12.41
CA TYR A 165 -21.48 16.31 11.07
C TYR A 165 -22.16 15.45 10.01
N PRO A 166 -22.49 16.01 8.83
CA PRO A 166 -22.88 15.20 7.69
C PRO A 166 -21.70 14.35 7.23
N GLY A 167 -21.97 13.09 6.91
CA GLY A 167 -20.94 12.13 6.57
C GLY A 167 -21.43 11.02 5.65
N TYR A 168 -20.47 10.20 5.25
CA TYR A 168 -20.70 9.00 4.48
C TYR A 168 -19.90 7.84 5.05
N SER A 169 -20.43 6.62 4.88
CA SER A 169 -19.67 5.40 5.12
C SER A 169 -19.80 4.39 3.99
N TRP A 170 -18.77 3.55 3.87
CA TRP A 170 -18.67 2.49 2.86
C TRP A 170 -18.08 1.21 3.44
N THR A 171 -18.45 0.10 2.80
CA THR A 171 -17.70 -1.15 2.81
C THR A 171 -16.53 -1.01 1.83
N VAL A 172 -15.31 -1.23 2.31
CA VAL A 172 -14.06 -1.10 1.55
C VAL A 172 -13.52 -2.48 1.21
N ALA A 173 -13.08 -2.67 -0.04
CA ALA A 173 -12.17 -3.73 -0.44
C ALA A 173 -10.88 -3.14 -1.00
N LEU A 174 -9.73 -3.71 -0.61
CA LEU A 174 -8.39 -3.31 -1.02
C LEU A 174 -7.77 -4.42 -1.87
N THR A 175 -7.15 -4.04 -2.97
CA THR A 175 -6.31 -4.93 -3.78
C THR A 175 -4.87 -4.44 -3.73
N TYR A 176 -3.95 -5.37 -3.49
CA TYR A 176 -2.52 -5.10 -3.44
C TYR A 176 -1.82 -5.59 -4.71
N ALA A 177 -0.69 -5.00 -5.05
CA ALA A 177 0.25 -5.60 -5.99
C ALA A 177 0.78 -6.92 -5.42
N ASP A 178 1.14 -7.84 -6.32
CA ASP A 178 1.74 -9.13 -5.95
C ASP A 178 3.08 -8.88 -5.24
N SER A 179 3.17 -9.31 -3.98
CA SER A 179 4.38 -9.31 -3.16
C SER A 179 4.32 -10.47 -2.17
N PRO A 180 5.46 -10.91 -1.59
CA PRO A 180 5.50 -12.07 -0.69
C PRO A 180 4.52 -12.01 0.48
N ASP A 181 4.29 -10.81 1.04
CA ASP A 181 3.52 -10.62 2.27
C ASP A 181 2.17 -9.92 2.04
N SER A 182 1.77 -9.60 0.81
CA SER A 182 0.54 -8.81 0.56
C SER A 182 -0.73 -9.46 1.13
N SER A 183 -0.78 -10.78 1.27
CA SER A 183 -1.92 -11.50 1.86
C SER A 183 -2.08 -11.31 3.36
N GLU A 184 -1.03 -10.90 4.07
CA GLU A 184 -1.04 -10.69 5.52
C GLU A 184 -1.63 -9.31 5.90
N PHE A 185 -1.82 -8.43 4.91
CA PHE A 185 -2.38 -7.10 5.11
C PHE A 185 -3.90 -7.09 4.99
N LYS A 186 -4.50 -6.11 5.67
CA LYS A 186 -5.95 -5.88 5.66
C LYS A 186 -6.45 -5.70 4.23
N THR A 187 -7.38 -6.54 3.79
CA THR A 187 -8.00 -6.45 2.44
C THR A 187 -9.42 -5.89 2.47
N SER A 188 -9.99 -5.67 3.66
CA SER A 188 -11.33 -5.11 3.81
C SER A 188 -11.45 -4.23 5.04
N ALA A 189 -12.33 -3.24 4.99
CA ALA A 189 -12.62 -2.35 6.10
C ALA A 189 -14.01 -1.72 5.98
N LYS A 190 -14.43 -1.02 7.03
CA LYS A 190 -15.44 0.04 6.92
C LYS A 190 -14.75 1.38 7.05
N CYS A 191 -15.06 2.33 6.16
CA CYS A 191 -14.55 3.70 6.22
C CYS A 191 -15.68 4.68 6.45
N THR A 192 -15.48 5.63 7.36
CA THR A 192 -16.41 6.74 7.65
C THR A 192 -15.69 8.07 7.52
N ILE A 193 -16.29 8.98 6.76
CA ILE A 193 -15.78 10.31 6.49
C ILE A 193 -16.85 11.36 6.85
N ILE A 194 -16.42 12.50 7.38
CA ILE A 194 -17.29 13.63 7.73
C ILE A 194 -16.86 14.89 6.99
N ARG A 195 -17.79 15.80 6.79
CA ARG A 195 -17.47 17.15 6.33
C ARG A 195 -17.34 18.10 7.51
N MET A 196 -16.24 18.84 7.59
CA MET A 196 -15.99 19.80 8.65
C MET A 196 -15.14 20.96 8.15
N ASP A 197 -15.20 22.08 8.86
CA ASP A 197 -14.25 23.18 8.68
C ASP A 197 -13.00 22.85 9.50
N ASP A 198 -11.87 22.68 8.82
CA ASP A 198 -10.61 22.24 9.42
C ASP A 198 -9.41 22.86 8.70
N VAL A 199 -8.24 22.84 9.35
CA VAL A 199 -6.97 23.28 8.76
C VAL A 199 -6.16 22.07 8.30
N HIS A 200 -5.17 22.30 7.45
CA HIS A 200 -4.19 21.26 7.17
C HIS A 200 -3.41 20.92 8.43
N TYR A 201 -3.21 19.63 8.65
CA TYR A 201 -2.29 19.20 9.67
C TYR A 201 -0.84 19.47 9.19
N VAL A 202 -0.06 20.17 10.01
CA VAL A 202 1.39 20.34 9.82
C VAL A 202 2.11 19.64 10.94
N ASP A 203 3.07 18.79 10.59
CA ASP A 203 3.82 18.00 11.57
C ASP A 203 4.62 18.92 12.49
N GLN A 204 4.49 18.71 13.80
CA GLN A 204 5.27 19.45 14.79
C GLN A 204 6.78 19.20 14.64
N ALA A 205 7.20 18.09 14.04
CA ALA A 205 8.60 17.84 13.71
C ALA A 205 9.09 18.68 12.52
N ASP A 206 8.17 19.20 11.68
CA ASP A 206 8.50 19.98 10.48
C ASP A 206 8.63 21.48 10.80
N VAL A 207 9.40 21.83 11.84
CA VAL A 207 9.71 23.24 12.20
C VAL A 207 10.63 23.94 11.19
N THR A 208 11.10 23.21 10.17
CA THR A 208 11.98 23.71 9.11
C THR A 208 11.31 23.75 7.74
N GLY A 209 10.19 23.06 7.58
CA GLY A 209 9.46 22.99 6.32
C GLY A 209 8.75 24.29 6.00
N ALA A 210 8.68 24.63 4.72
CA ALA A 210 7.91 25.76 4.24
C ALA A 210 6.38 25.51 4.23
N ARG A 211 5.90 24.47 4.95
CA ARG A 211 4.49 24.09 5.00
C ARG A 211 3.80 24.79 6.17
N GLU A 212 2.71 25.50 5.89
CA GLU A 212 1.87 26.15 6.90
C GLU A 212 0.46 25.56 6.83
N ALA A 213 -0.23 25.45 7.97
CA ALA A 213 -1.56 24.85 8.08
C ALA A 213 -2.64 25.56 7.24
N GLY A 214 -2.38 26.83 6.88
CA GLY A 214 -3.29 27.68 6.13
C GLY A 214 -4.52 28.09 6.94
N GLU A 215 -5.45 28.76 6.25
CA GLU A 215 -6.76 29.12 6.80
C GLU A 215 -7.69 27.90 6.81
N PRO A 216 -8.65 27.82 7.77
CA PRO A 216 -9.64 26.75 7.78
C PRO A 216 -10.44 26.69 6.47
N ALA A 217 -10.69 25.48 5.99
CA ALA A 217 -11.50 25.20 4.81
C ALA A 217 -12.51 24.09 5.09
N SER A 218 -13.64 24.12 4.38
CA SER A 218 -14.64 23.06 4.46
C SER A 218 -14.16 21.85 3.65
N VAL A 219 -13.75 20.79 4.35
CA VAL A 219 -13.06 19.62 3.79
C VAL A 219 -13.66 18.32 4.30
N TRP A 220 -13.33 17.22 3.64
CA TRP A 220 -13.72 15.87 4.03
C TRP A 220 -12.59 15.22 4.82
N ARG A 221 -12.90 14.77 6.04
CA ARG A 221 -11.94 14.13 6.95
C ARG A 221 -12.40 12.74 7.38
N VAL A 222 -11.49 11.77 7.35
CA VAL A 222 -11.72 10.38 7.74
C VAL A 222 -11.64 10.28 9.25
N VAL A 223 -12.73 9.82 9.87
CA VAL A 223 -12.85 9.71 11.34
C VAL A 223 -12.81 8.28 11.84
N ALA A 224 -13.02 7.31 10.96
CA ALA A 224 -12.92 5.90 11.33
C ALA A 224 -12.56 5.02 10.13
N VAL A 225 -11.61 4.12 10.35
CA VAL A 225 -11.43 2.90 9.55
C VAL A 225 -11.44 1.71 10.49
N THR A 226 -12.45 0.86 10.37
CA THR A 226 -12.64 -0.29 11.27
C THR A 226 -12.65 -1.60 10.49
N ASP A 227 -12.58 -2.70 11.23
CA ASP A 227 -12.94 -4.01 10.67
C ASP A 227 -14.42 -4.03 10.27
N GLN A 228 -14.71 -4.90 9.30
CA GLN A 228 -16.08 -5.16 8.84
C GLN A 228 -16.83 -6.06 9.82
#